data_AF-A0A172Y543-F1
#
_entry.id   AF-A0A172Y543-F1
#
_cell.length_a   1.000
_cell.length_b   1.000
_cell.length_c   1.000
_cell.angle_alpha   90.00
_cell.angle_beta   90.00
_cell.angle_gamma   90.00
#
_symmetry.space_group_name_H-M   'P 1'
#
loop_
_entity.id
_entity.type
_entity.pdbx_description
1 polymer ?
#
loop_
_entity_poly.entity_id
_entity_poly.type
_entity_poly.pdbx_seq_one_letter_code
_entity_poly.pdbx_strand_id
1 'polypeptide(L)'
;MRTAVLIAVMLAAPLGAQASDRGRGVEAMQATFGNTVVSHYPNGNWVKHWFDRDGAYRALFSDGRRLTARWAQEDDKICLNEIRPRMIISRFCTPYIEVSVGETWSGRDPLGRRVRNELVAGR
;
A
#
# COMPACT_ATOMS: atom_id res chain seq x y z
N MET A 1 -1.64 72.28 6.87
CA MET A 1 -0.38 71.49 6.84
C MET A 1 -0.42 70.57 8.07
N ARG A 2 -0.43 69.25 8.06
CA ARG A 2 -0.24 68.18 7.07
C ARG A 2 -1.09 66.98 7.54
N THR A 3 -1.86 66.38 6.63
CA THR A 3 -2.68 65.18 6.86
C THR A 3 -1.78 63.95 6.98
N ALA A 4 -1.94 63.14 8.02
CA ALA A 4 -1.26 61.85 8.15
C ALA A 4 -2.14 60.76 7.51
N VAL A 5 -1.65 60.11 6.46
CA VAL A 5 -2.30 58.94 5.85
C VAL A 5 -1.55 57.70 6.34
N LEU A 6 -2.23 56.86 7.12
CA LEU A 6 -1.75 55.55 7.53
C LEU A 6 -2.13 54.52 6.44
N ILE A 7 -1.13 54.03 5.71
CA ILE A 7 -1.28 52.95 4.74
C ILE A 7 -1.23 51.62 5.50
N ALA A 8 -2.36 50.90 5.53
CA ALA A 8 -2.43 49.52 6.01
C ALA A 8 -1.92 48.58 4.91
N VAL A 9 -0.77 47.95 5.13
CA VAL A 9 -0.25 46.88 4.26
C VAL A 9 -0.87 45.56 4.72
N MET A 10 -1.84 45.04 3.97
CA MET A 10 -2.34 43.69 4.14
C MET A 10 -1.34 42.70 3.52
N LEU A 11 -0.68 41.92 4.38
CA LEU A 11 0.15 40.77 3.99
C LEU A 11 -0.77 39.64 3.52
N ALA A 12 -0.87 39.45 2.20
CA ALA A 12 -1.48 38.27 1.61
C ALA A 12 -0.51 37.08 1.77
N ALA A 13 -0.83 36.14 2.66
CA ALA A 13 -0.12 34.87 2.74
C ALA A 13 -0.58 33.94 1.59
N PRO A 14 0.34 33.30 0.84
CA PRO A 14 -0.04 32.32 -0.17
C PRO A 14 -0.57 31.05 0.50
N LEU A 15 -1.81 30.70 0.19
CA LEU A 15 -2.40 29.39 0.45
C LEU A 15 -1.60 28.34 -0.34
N GLY A 16 -0.72 27.61 0.34
CA GLY A 16 -0.04 26.45 -0.22
C GLY A 16 -1.07 25.39 -0.61
N ALA A 17 -1.13 25.07 -1.91
CA ALA A 17 -1.89 23.94 -2.41
C ALA A 17 -1.26 22.64 -1.88
N GLN A 18 -1.90 22.04 -0.88
CA GLN A 18 -1.55 20.69 -0.42
C GLN A 18 -1.96 19.70 -1.51
N ALA A 19 -1.02 19.34 -2.39
CA ALA A 19 -1.21 18.22 -3.30
C ALA A 19 -1.49 16.96 -2.47
N SER A 20 -2.67 16.37 -2.65
CA SER A 20 -3.13 15.25 -1.84
C SER A 20 -2.25 14.01 -2.11
N ASP A 21 -1.50 13.55 -1.11
CA ASP A 21 -0.65 12.34 -1.17
C ASP A 21 -1.41 11.06 -1.54
N ARG A 22 -2.74 11.10 -1.53
CA ARG A 22 -3.61 9.99 -1.96
C ARG A 22 -3.36 9.55 -3.41
N GLY A 23 -2.91 10.47 -4.28
CA GLY A 23 -2.67 10.16 -5.71
C GLY A 23 -1.42 9.32 -5.95
N ARG A 24 -0.30 9.68 -5.31
CA ARG A 24 1.00 8.99 -5.45
C ARG A 24 0.93 7.52 -5.04
N GLY A 25 0.06 7.21 -4.08
CA GLY A 25 -0.06 5.86 -3.55
C GLY A 25 -0.71 4.83 -4.48
N VAL A 26 -1.78 5.25 -5.16
CA VAL A 26 -2.41 4.41 -6.19
C VAL A 26 -1.47 4.22 -7.39
N GLU A 27 -0.67 5.24 -7.73
CA GLU A 27 0.39 5.17 -8.75
C GLU A 27 1.48 4.15 -8.39
N ALA A 28 1.86 4.11 -7.13
CA ALA A 28 2.78 3.13 -6.59
C ALA A 28 2.27 1.68 -6.75
N MET A 29 1.01 1.41 -6.36
CA MET A 29 0.43 0.07 -6.46
C MET A 29 0.11 -0.38 -7.90
N GLN A 30 0.29 0.48 -8.91
CA GLN A 30 -0.14 0.22 -10.30
C GLN A 30 0.38 -1.11 -10.84
N ALA A 31 1.66 -1.41 -10.59
CA ALA A 31 2.31 -2.61 -11.11
C ALA A 31 1.69 -3.90 -10.55
N THR A 32 1.04 -3.84 -9.38
CA THR A 32 0.39 -5.01 -8.75
C THR A 32 -0.98 -5.31 -9.34
N PHE A 33 -1.66 -4.31 -9.94
CA PHE A 33 -3.00 -4.51 -10.49
C PHE A 33 -2.94 -5.37 -11.75
N GLY A 34 -3.75 -6.43 -11.79
CA GLY A 34 -3.74 -7.41 -12.88
C GLY A 34 -2.60 -8.42 -12.82
N ASN A 35 -1.67 -8.27 -11.88
CA ASN A 35 -0.54 -9.17 -11.62
C ASN A 35 -0.73 -9.91 -10.29
N THR A 36 0.23 -10.79 -9.98
CA THR A 36 0.24 -11.60 -8.76
C THR A 36 1.50 -11.33 -7.96
N VAL A 37 1.36 -10.94 -6.70
CA VAL A 37 2.49 -10.98 -5.77
C VAL A 37 2.55 -12.39 -5.18
N VAL A 38 3.72 -13.05 -5.22
CA VAL A 38 3.95 -14.37 -4.64
C VAL A 38 4.93 -14.27 -3.50
N SER A 39 4.48 -14.54 -2.28
CA SER A 39 5.34 -14.68 -1.11
C SER A 39 5.86 -16.11 -1.02
N HIS A 40 7.18 -16.29 -1.11
CA HIS A 40 7.87 -17.57 -0.91
C HIS A 40 8.46 -17.66 0.50
N TYR A 41 8.11 -18.73 1.21
CA TYR A 41 8.65 -19.06 2.52
C TYR A 41 9.89 -19.97 2.38
N PRO A 42 10.85 -19.92 3.33
CA PRO A 42 12.04 -20.77 3.30
C PRO A 42 11.74 -22.28 3.29
N ASN A 43 10.59 -22.69 3.82
CA ASN A 43 10.14 -24.08 3.85
C ASN A 43 9.46 -24.54 2.54
N GLY A 44 9.45 -23.73 1.49
CA GLY A 44 8.84 -24.05 0.20
C GLY A 44 7.36 -23.69 0.07
N ASN A 45 6.69 -23.34 1.17
CA ASN A 45 5.32 -22.85 1.10
C ASN A 45 5.26 -21.50 0.37
N TRP A 46 4.12 -21.24 -0.26
CA TRP A 46 3.87 -19.96 -0.90
C TRP A 46 2.48 -19.40 -0.57
N VAL A 47 2.33 -18.10 -0.77
CA VAL A 47 1.05 -17.39 -0.77
C VAL A 47 1.00 -16.49 -2.00
N LYS A 48 -0.07 -16.60 -2.78
CA LYS A 48 -0.39 -15.67 -3.86
C LYS A 48 -1.28 -14.56 -3.32
N HIS A 49 -1.03 -13.34 -3.75
CA HIS A 49 -1.72 -12.14 -3.33
C HIS A 49 -2.21 -11.36 -4.56
N TRP A 50 -3.46 -10.92 -4.51
CA TRP A 50 -4.07 -10.10 -5.55
C TRP A 50 -4.65 -8.84 -4.93
N PHE A 51 -4.25 -7.70 -5.48
CA PHE A 51 -4.76 -6.38 -5.15
C PHE A 51 -5.64 -5.91 -6.30
N ASP A 52 -6.83 -5.42 -5.97
CA ASP A 52 -7.79 -4.83 -6.90
C ASP A 52 -7.82 -3.30 -6.71
N ARG A 53 -8.03 -2.54 -7.79
CA ARG A 53 -8.02 -1.06 -7.76
C ARG A 53 -9.09 -0.46 -6.85
N ASP A 54 -10.16 -1.20 -6.60
CA ASP A 54 -11.27 -0.81 -5.75
C ASP A 54 -11.00 -1.04 -4.25
N GLY A 55 -9.77 -1.45 -3.88
CA GLY A 55 -9.38 -1.74 -2.50
C GLY A 55 -9.65 -3.17 -2.07
N ALA A 56 -10.16 -4.06 -2.93
CA ALA A 56 -10.31 -5.47 -2.58
C ALA A 56 -8.97 -6.21 -2.60
N TYR A 57 -8.80 -7.14 -1.67
CA TYR A 57 -7.62 -7.98 -1.57
C TYR A 57 -8.01 -9.45 -1.39
N ARG A 58 -7.28 -10.34 -2.06
CA ARG A 58 -7.43 -11.80 -1.98
C ARG A 58 -6.07 -12.47 -1.85
N ALA A 59 -6.04 -13.57 -1.10
CA ALA A 59 -4.88 -14.43 -1.00
C ALA A 59 -5.24 -15.92 -1.10
N LEU A 60 -4.33 -16.69 -1.71
CA LEU A 60 -4.38 -18.15 -1.79
C LEU A 60 -3.09 -18.72 -1.25
N PHE A 61 -3.20 -19.60 -0.26
CA PHE A 61 -2.09 -20.31 0.33
C PHE A 61 -1.82 -21.59 -0.48
N SER A 62 -0.57 -22.02 -0.49
CA SER A 62 -0.12 -23.29 -1.07
C SER A 62 -0.90 -24.52 -0.58
N ASP A 63 -1.45 -24.47 0.64
CA ASP A 63 -2.29 -25.52 1.23
C ASP A 63 -3.79 -25.41 0.84
N GLY A 64 -4.15 -24.47 -0.03
CA GLY A 64 -5.52 -24.25 -0.50
C GLY A 64 -6.36 -23.31 0.34
N ARG A 65 -5.87 -22.86 1.52
CA ARG A 65 -6.59 -21.85 2.32
C ARG A 65 -6.70 -20.54 1.56
N ARG A 66 -7.79 -19.82 1.80
CA ARG A 66 -8.08 -18.53 1.19
C ARG A 66 -8.31 -17.47 2.26
N LEU A 67 -7.95 -16.24 1.94
CA LEU A 67 -8.17 -15.08 2.79
C LEU A 67 -8.59 -13.89 1.93
N THR A 68 -9.47 -13.05 2.45
CA THR A 68 -9.86 -11.77 1.86
C THR A 68 -9.58 -10.63 2.85
N ALA A 69 -9.39 -9.44 2.31
CA ALA A 69 -9.18 -8.22 3.10
C ALA A 69 -9.57 -6.99 2.27
N ARG A 70 -9.52 -5.82 2.90
CA ARG A 70 -9.49 -4.52 2.24
C ARG A 70 -8.08 -3.96 2.32
N TRP A 71 -7.50 -3.51 1.22
CA TRP A 71 -6.21 -2.83 1.25
C TRP A 71 -6.39 -1.32 1.14
N ALA A 72 -5.51 -0.58 1.80
CA ALA A 72 -5.38 0.87 1.67
C ALA A 72 -3.91 1.24 1.77
N GLN A 73 -3.53 2.34 1.12
CA GLN A 73 -2.27 2.99 1.39
C GLN A 73 -2.42 3.97 2.55
N GLU A 74 -1.47 3.91 3.47
CA GLU A 74 -1.35 4.79 4.62
C GLU A 74 0.12 5.20 4.71
N ASP A 75 0.41 6.46 4.43
CA ASP A 75 1.76 7.01 4.33
C ASP A 75 2.64 6.18 3.35
N ASP A 76 3.74 5.62 3.87
CA ASP A 76 4.71 4.78 3.18
C ASP A 76 4.36 3.28 3.24
N LYS A 77 3.13 2.93 3.65
CA LYS A 77 2.71 1.54 3.91
C LYS A 77 1.47 1.13 3.14
N ILE A 78 1.41 -0.15 2.82
CA ILE A 78 0.16 -0.84 2.43
C ILE A 78 -0.37 -1.57 3.65
N CYS A 79 -1.62 -1.29 4.00
CA CYS A 79 -2.31 -1.87 5.13
C CYS A 79 -3.48 -2.74 4.68
N LEU A 80 -3.49 -4.00 5.12
CA LEU A 80 -4.61 -4.92 5.01
C LEU A 80 -5.50 -4.77 6.24
N ASN A 81 -6.78 -4.56 6.00
CA ASN A 81 -7.86 -4.37 6.96
C ASN A 81 -8.95 -5.40 6.74
N GLU A 82 -9.84 -5.57 7.73
CA GLU A 82 -11.03 -6.44 7.59
C GLU A 82 -10.67 -7.87 7.15
N ILE A 83 -9.58 -8.41 7.69
CA ILE A 83 -9.06 -9.73 7.32
C ILE A 83 -10.08 -10.82 7.64
N ARG A 84 -10.42 -11.65 6.64
CA ARG A 84 -11.37 -12.77 6.72
C ARG A 84 -10.80 -14.06 6.10
N PRO A 85 -11.01 -15.24 6.72
CA PRO A 85 -11.65 -15.46 8.03
C PRO A 85 -10.85 -14.78 9.15
N ARG A 86 -11.48 -14.56 10.33
CA ARG A 86 -10.78 -13.92 11.45
C ARG A 86 -9.55 -14.75 11.81
N MET A 87 -8.38 -14.19 11.57
CA MET A 87 -7.10 -14.72 12.02
C MET A 87 -6.75 -14.08 13.37
N ILE A 88 -5.60 -14.47 13.95
CA ILE A 88 -5.04 -13.83 15.17
C ILE A 88 -4.83 -12.32 14.96
N ILE A 89 -4.68 -11.87 13.73
CA ILE A 89 -4.54 -10.47 13.34
C ILE A 89 -5.82 -9.95 12.70
N SER A 90 -6.18 -8.71 13.04
CA SER A 90 -7.27 -7.96 12.37
C SER A 90 -6.76 -6.98 11.32
N ARG A 91 -5.46 -6.65 11.38
CA ARG A 91 -4.79 -5.67 10.53
C ARG A 91 -3.32 -6.01 10.36
N PHE A 92 -2.77 -5.72 9.18
CA PHE A 92 -1.35 -5.87 8.90
C PHE A 92 -0.86 -4.78 7.95
N CYS A 93 0.21 -4.07 8.31
CA CYS A 93 0.83 -3.05 7.45
C CYS A 93 2.27 -3.44 7.13
N THR A 94 2.64 -3.28 5.87
CA THR A 94 4.01 -3.45 5.38
C THR A 94 4.44 -2.19 4.66
N PRO A 95 5.72 -1.80 4.68
CA PRO A 95 6.23 -0.79 3.75
C PRO A 95 5.80 -1.14 2.33
N TYR A 96 5.30 -0.14 1.62
CA TYR A 96 5.11 -0.23 0.18
C TYR A 96 6.49 -0.25 -0.49
N ILE A 97 6.58 -0.91 -1.65
CA ILE A 97 7.80 -0.91 -2.46
C ILE A 97 7.45 -0.72 -3.95
N GLU A 98 8.24 0.07 -4.65
CA GLU A 98 8.17 0.17 -6.11
C GLU A 98 8.81 -1.07 -6.72
N VAL A 99 8.03 -1.78 -7.55
CA VAL A 99 8.45 -3.07 -8.11
C VAL A 99 7.88 -3.28 -9.50
N SER A 100 8.67 -3.89 -10.37
CA SER A 100 8.30 -4.31 -11.71
C SER A 100 8.06 -5.82 -11.79
N VAL A 101 7.31 -6.26 -12.80
CA VAL A 101 7.11 -7.70 -13.05
C VAL A 101 8.47 -8.38 -13.27
N GLY A 102 8.68 -9.52 -12.59
CA GLY A 102 9.92 -10.28 -12.58
C GLY A 102 10.89 -9.91 -11.46
N GLU A 103 10.65 -8.80 -10.75
CA GLU A 103 11.50 -8.40 -9.63
C GLU A 103 11.12 -9.11 -8.33
N THR A 104 12.10 -9.23 -7.44
CA THR A 104 11.96 -9.87 -6.13
C THR A 104 12.43 -8.96 -5.01
N TRP A 105 11.83 -9.11 -3.84
CA TRP A 105 12.21 -8.35 -2.65
C TRP A 105 12.05 -9.16 -1.37
N SER A 106 12.76 -8.73 -0.32
CA SER A 106 12.59 -9.31 1.01
C SER A 106 11.39 -8.68 1.73
N GLY A 107 10.63 -9.49 2.46
CA GLY A 107 9.53 -9.02 3.28
C GLY A 107 9.39 -9.82 4.58
N ARG A 108 8.37 -9.44 5.35
CA ARG A 108 7.92 -10.19 6.52
C ARG A 108 6.42 -10.41 6.47
N ASP A 109 5.99 -11.57 6.94
CA ASP A 109 4.57 -11.83 7.13
C ASP A 109 4.07 -11.24 8.46
N PRO A 110 2.76 -11.32 8.75
CA PRO A 110 2.22 -10.75 9.98
C PRO A 110 2.71 -11.35 11.29
N LEU A 111 3.35 -12.52 11.25
CA LEU A 111 3.98 -13.17 12.41
C LEU A 111 5.48 -12.87 12.47
N GLY A 112 5.99 -11.96 11.62
CA GLY A 112 7.39 -11.57 11.54
C GLY A 112 8.29 -12.55 10.79
N ARG A 113 7.73 -13.62 10.20
CA ARG A 113 8.51 -14.62 9.46
C ARG A 113 9.02 -14.02 8.16
N ARG A 114 10.25 -14.34 7.77
CA ARG A 114 10.85 -13.86 6.52
C ARG A 114 10.17 -14.50 5.32
N VAL A 115 9.92 -13.69 4.30
CA VAL A 115 9.44 -14.12 2.98
C VAL A 115 10.28 -13.47 1.89
N ARG A 116 10.44 -14.15 0.75
CA ARG A 116 10.89 -13.54 -0.50
C ARG A 116 9.67 -13.36 -1.38
N ASN A 117 9.37 -12.11 -1.72
CA ASN A 117 8.27 -11.79 -2.60
C ASN A 117 8.76 -11.70 -4.05
N GLU A 118 7.86 -11.96 -4.98
CA GLU A 118 8.06 -11.80 -6.42
C GLU A 118 6.79 -11.22 -7.04
N LEU A 119 6.95 -10.27 -7.98
CA LEU A 119 5.83 -9.79 -8.78
C LEU A 119 5.77 -10.57 -10.09
N VAL A 120 4.75 -11.41 -10.25
CA VAL A 120 4.57 -12.29 -11.41
C VAL A 120 3.49 -11.73 -12.33
N ALA A 121 3.71 -11.83 -13.64
CA ALA A 121 2.74 -11.41 -14.65
C ALA A 121 1.42 -12.21 -14.55
N GLY A 122 0.30 -11.50 -14.61
CA GLY A 122 -1.03 -12.12 -14.68
C GLY A 122 -1.58 -12.61 -13.33
N ARG A 123 -2.80 -13.15 -13.37
CA ARG A 123 -3.56 -13.65 -12.20
C ARG A 123 -3.68 -15.17 -12.18
#